data_AF-A0A1W5LCY4-F1
#
_entry.id   AF-A0A1W5LCY4-F1
#
_cell.length_a   1.000
_cell.length_b   1.000
_cell.length_c   1.000
_cell.angle_alpha   90.00
_cell.angle_beta   90.00
_cell.angle_gamma   90.00
#
_symmetry.space_group_name_H-M   'P 1'
#
loop_
_entity.id
_entity.type
_entity.pdbx_description
1 polymer ?
#
loop_
_entity_poly.entity_id
_entity_poly.type
_entity_poly.pdbx_seq_one_letter_code
_entity_poly.pdbx_strand_id
1 'polypeptide(L)'
;MTPFEMHLIDSRGQLSLSDVTLFHGRDRSGQFGIMARHEPFMTSLLMGLCWFYVLNDPDPHYLALSGGMLYFKKNVLWIVTPHFFVDKDIKKISVNLEQELKKEEEERKEMKERAKNLEKEMLKRMWEIQKEAPK
;
A
#
# COMPACT_ATOMS: atom_id res chain seq x y z
N MET A 1 15.33 24.74 6.27
CA MET A 1 14.73 23.95 5.17
C MET A 1 13.22 24.07 5.28
N THR A 2 12.49 24.31 4.20
CA THR A 2 11.02 24.44 4.24
C THR A 2 10.39 23.04 4.25
N PRO A 3 9.57 22.68 5.25
CA PRO A 3 8.88 21.39 5.26
C PRO A 3 7.59 21.41 4.43
N PHE A 4 7.04 20.23 4.19
CA PHE A 4 5.71 19.98 3.66
C PHE A 4 4.99 18.93 4.50
N GLU A 5 3.66 18.92 4.41
CA GLU A 5 2.85 17.94 5.12
C GLU A 5 2.76 16.64 4.31
N MET A 6 2.84 15.49 4.95
CA MET A 6 2.69 14.18 4.34
C MET A 6 1.61 13.37 5.04
N HIS A 7 0.68 12.83 4.27
CA HIS A 7 -0.33 11.89 4.72
C HIS A 7 -0.12 10.54 4.04
N LEU A 8 0.07 9.50 4.84
CA LEU A 8 0.09 8.11 4.42
C LEU A 8 -1.23 7.48 4.84
N ILE A 9 -1.97 6.91 3.89
CA ILE A 9 -3.30 6.35 4.12
C ILE A 9 -3.29 4.90 3.63
N ASP A 10 -3.72 4.00 4.50
CA ASP A 10 -3.96 2.61 4.15
C ASP A 10 -5.35 2.13 4.59
N SER A 11 -5.58 0.83 4.45
CA SER A 11 -6.85 0.20 4.84
C SER A 11 -7.12 0.23 6.36
N ARG A 12 -6.08 0.45 7.18
CA ARG A 12 -6.13 0.38 8.65
C ARG A 12 -6.19 1.78 9.28
N GLY A 13 -5.67 2.80 8.61
CA GLY A 13 -5.73 4.17 9.09
C GLY A 13 -4.89 5.16 8.31
N GLN A 14 -4.47 6.21 9.02
CA GLN A 14 -3.70 7.32 8.45
C GLN A 14 -2.57 7.72 9.39
N LEU A 15 -1.39 7.96 8.82
CA LEU A 15 -0.26 8.63 9.48
C LEU A 15 -0.07 10.00 8.83
N SER A 16 0.02 11.06 9.64
CA SER A 16 0.24 12.43 9.16
C SER A 16 1.48 13.01 9.80
N LEU A 17 2.34 13.63 8.99
CA LEU A 17 3.60 14.23 9.38
C LEU A 17 3.66 15.66 8.82
N SER A 18 3.90 16.66 9.66
CA SER A 18 3.85 18.07 9.26
C SER A 18 5.20 18.65 8.83
N ASP A 19 6.27 17.90 9.05
CA ASP A 19 7.66 18.39 9.05
C ASP A 19 8.56 17.61 8.08
N VAL A 20 7.98 16.99 7.06
CA VAL A 20 8.74 16.27 6.03
C VAL A 20 9.49 17.27 5.14
N THR A 21 10.76 17.02 4.88
CA THR A 21 11.62 17.93 4.13
C THR A 21 11.99 17.42 2.74
N LEU A 22 12.07 16.10 2.59
CA LEU A 22 12.33 15.40 1.33
C LEU A 22 11.62 14.05 1.38
N PHE A 23 10.89 13.70 0.34
CA PHE A 23 10.40 12.35 0.09
C PHE A 23 11.08 11.78 -1.15
N HIS A 24 11.50 10.51 -1.10
CA HIS A 24 12.08 9.80 -2.23
C HIS A 24 11.31 8.52 -2.51
N GLY A 25 10.90 8.34 -3.77
CA GLY A 25 10.08 7.22 -4.22
C GLY A 25 10.49 6.68 -5.59
N ARG A 26 9.77 5.66 -6.04
CA ARG A 26 9.96 5.03 -7.35
C ARG A 26 8.63 4.80 -8.04
N ASP A 27 8.55 5.19 -9.30
CA ASP A 27 7.45 4.87 -10.21
C ASP A 27 7.98 4.13 -11.45
N ARG A 28 7.12 3.99 -12.47
CA ARG A 28 7.48 3.31 -13.73
C ARG A 28 8.62 4.01 -14.48
N SER A 29 8.79 5.32 -14.33
CA SER A 29 9.84 6.09 -15.00
C SER A 29 11.21 6.00 -14.31
N GLY A 30 11.22 5.62 -13.03
CA GLY A 30 12.44 5.47 -12.25
C GLY A 30 12.28 6.03 -10.85
N GLN A 31 13.38 6.51 -10.28
CA GLN A 31 13.42 7.13 -8.96
C GLN A 31 13.17 8.64 -9.06
N PHE A 32 12.50 9.19 -8.06
CA PHE A 32 12.21 10.62 -7.98
C PHE A 32 12.21 11.11 -6.53
N GLY A 33 12.37 12.43 -6.37
CA GLY A 33 12.31 13.11 -5.09
C GLY A 33 11.30 14.27 -5.11
N ILE A 34 10.61 14.49 -3.99
CA ILE A 34 9.69 15.59 -3.77
C ILE A 34 10.17 16.41 -2.59
N MET A 35 10.29 17.72 -2.80
CA MET A 35 10.62 18.70 -1.77
C MET A 35 9.47 19.70 -1.65
N ALA A 36 9.50 20.54 -0.61
CA ALA A 36 8.51 21.59 -0.44
C ALA A 36 8.43 22.50 -1.69
N ARG A 37 7.21 22.93 -2.01
CA ARG A 37 6.88 23.77 -3.18
C ARG A 37 7.16 23.14 -4.54
N HIS A 38 7.31 21.82 -4.61
CA HIS A 38 7.28 21.13 -5.89
C HIS A 38 5.95 21.43 -6.62
N GLU A 39 6.00 21.49 -7.95
CA GLU A 39 4.78 21.63 -8.76
C GLU A 39 3.80 20.48 -8.48
N PRO A 40 2.49 20.65 -8.72
CA PRO A 40 1.53 19.57 -8.56
C PRO A 40 1.99 18.32 -9.32
N PHE A 41 2.04 17.19 -8.63
CA PHE A 41 2.61 15.96 -9.15
C PHE A 41 1.75 14.77 -8.75
N MET A 42 1.54 13.82 -9.67
CA MET A 42 0.76 12.62 -9.40
C MET A 42 1.41 11.45 -10.13
N THR A 43 1.61 10.34 -9.43
CA THR A 43 2.17 9.13 -10.04
C THR A 43 1.74 7.87 -9.29
N SER A 44 1.80 6.73 -9.98
CA SER A 44 1.61 5.42 -9.35
C SER A 44 2.95 4.90 -8.84
N LEU A 45 3.03 4.66 -7.54
CA LEU A 45 4.20 4.10 -6.87
C LEU A 45 4.31 2.61 -7.14
N LEU A 46 5.53 2.17 -7.43
CA LEU A 46 5.85 0.75 -7.45
C LEU A 46 5.94 0.21 -6.03
N MET A 47 5.64 -1.08 -5.86
CA MET A 47 5.90 -1.80 -4.62
C MET A 47 7.38 -1.73 -4.26
N GLY A 48 7.69 -1.48 -2.99
CA GLY A 48 9.05 -1.50 -2.48
C GLY A 48 9.30 -0.47 -1.39
N LEU A 49 10.55 -0.02 -1.33
CA LEU A 49 11.06 0.87 -0.30
C LEU A 49 11.18 2.31 -0.82
N CYS A 50 10.57 3.22 -0.08
CA CYS A 50 10.73 4.65 -0.16
C CYS A 50 11.45 5.14 1.11
N TRP A 51 11.90 6.38 1.12
CA TRP A 51 12.41 7.01 2.33
C TRP A 51 12.13 8.50 2.32
N PHE A 52 12.14 9.11 3.50
CA PHE A 52 11.92 10.54 3.65
C PHE A 52 12.74 11.08 4.83
N TYR A 53 12.96 12.38 4.83
CA TYR A 53 13.59 13.10 5.92
C TYR A 53 12.59 14.00 6.62
N VAL A 54 12.77 14.16 7.92
CA VAL A 54 11.96 15.01 8.78
C VAL A 54 12.82 16.15 9.31
N LEU A 55 12.22 17.31 9.56
CA LEU A 55 12.92 18.47 10.09
C LEU A 55 13.53 18.14 11.46
N ASN A 56 14.77 18.59 11.68
CA ASN A 56 15.54 18.34 12.92
C ASN A 56 15.84 16.85 13.19
N ASP A 57 15.67 15.97 12.21
CA ASP A 57 16.07 14.57 12.27
C ASP A 57 17.11 14.31 11.17
N PRO A 58 18.38 14.01 11.52
CA PRO A 58 19.43 13.79 10.53
C PRO A 58 19.27 12.43 9.82
N ASP A 59 18.52 11.49 10.40
CA ASP A 59 18.39 10.14 9.89
C ASP A 59 17.16 10.00 8.99
N PRO A 60 17.25 9.21 7.90
CA PRO A 60 16.10 8.94 7.06
C PRO A 60 15.10 8.03 7.78
N HIS A 61 13.83 8.29 7.52
CA HIS A 61 12.74 7.37 7.83
C HIS A 61 12.46 6.54 6.58
N TYR A 62 12.34 5.24 6.75
CA TYR A 62 12.08 4.31 5.67
C TYR A 62 10.60 3.95 5.64
N LEU A 63 10.05 3.88 4.44
CA LEU A 63 8.65 3.57 4.17
C LEU A 63 8.59 2.38 3.22
N ALA A 64 8.13 1.24 3.70
CA ALA A 64 7.72 0.15 2.81
C ALA A 64 6.26 0.31 2.42
N LEU A 65 5.96 0.07 1.14
CA LEU A 65 4.60 0.15 0.61
C LEU A 65 4.36 -0.94 -0.43
N SER A 66 3.10 -1.39 -0.49
CA SER A 66 2.60 -2.40 -1.44
C SER A 66 2.32 -1.82 -2.85
N GLY A 67 2.95 -0.69 -3.18
CA GLY A 67 2.58 0.16 -4.32
C GLY A 67 1.42 1.09 -3.94
N GLY A 68 1.01 1.98 -4.84
CA GLY A 68 -0.11 2.88 -4.53
C GLY A 68 -0.15 4.12 -5.42
N MET A 69 -0.93 5.10 -4.99
CA MET A 69 -1.03 6.41 -5.65
C MET A 69 -0.36 7.47 -4.80
N LEU A 70 0.50 8.27 -5.42
CA LEU A 70 1.09 9.46 -4.84
C LEU A 70 0.46 10.69 -5.49
N TYR A 71 0.10 11.67 -4.67
CA TYR A 71 -0.39 12.97 -5.12
C TYR A 71 0.23 14.09 -4.29
N PHE A 72 0.89 15.05 -4.93
CA PHE A 72 1.44 16.24 -4.29
C PHE A 72 0.75 17.48 -4.82
N LYS A 73 0.21 18.32 -3.92
CA LYS A 73 -0.39 19.60 -4.28
C LYS A 73 -0.45 20.53 -3.08
N LYS A 74 -0.27 21.84 -3.31
CA LYS A 74 -0.36 22.88 -2.26
C LYS A 74 0.54 22.58 -1.04
N ASN A 75 1.74 22.05 -1.29
CA ASN A 75 2.71 21.70 -0.24
C ASN A 75 2.24 20.59 0.72
N VAL A 76 1.40 19.69 0.20
CA VAL A 76 0.93 18.50 0.91
C VAL A 76 1.10 17.29 -0.01
N LEU A 77 1.66 16.22 0.55
CA LEU A 77 1.90 14.93 -0.09
C LEU A 77 0.90 13.91 0.45
N TRP A 78 0.06 13.35 -0.41
CA TRP A 78 -0.80 12.23 -0.09
C TRP A 78 -0.27 10.97 -0.75
N ILE A 79 -0.17 9.90 0.02
CA ILE A 79 0.13 8.56 -0.48
C ILE A 79 -0.98 7.64 0.01
N VAL A 80 -1.69 7.04 -0.95
CA VAL A 80 -2.74 6.06 -0.69
C VAL A 80 -2.25 4.71 -1.18
N THR A 81 -2.18 3.74 -0.28
CA THR A 81 -1.62 2.41 -0.53
C THR A 81 -2.43 1.37 0.23
N PRO A 82 -2.54 0.11 -0.23
CA PRO A 82 -3.25 -0.92 0.53
C PRO A 82 -2.71 -1.10 1.95
N HIS A 83 -1.37 -1.10 2.08
CA HIS A 83 -0.62 -1.29 3.33
C HIS A 83 0.73 -0.57 3.27
N PHE A 84 1.13 0.03 4.39
CA PHE A 84 2.47 0.58 4.57
C PHE A 84 3.08 0.27 5.94
N PHE A 85 4.40 0.39 6.01
CA PHE A 85 5.17 0.33 7.25
C PHE A 85 6.22 1.45 7.26
N VAL A 86 6.32 2.17 8.38
CA VAL A 86 7.32 3.22 8.59
C VAL A 86 8.19 2.85 9.79
N ASP A 87 9.51 2.91 9.62
CA ASP A 87 10.48 2.79 10.71
C ASP A 87 11.77 3.53 10.34
N LYS A 88 12.59 3.85 11.33
CA LYS A 88 13.96 4.35 11.14
C LYS A 88 14.95 3.21 10.88
N ASP A 89 14.66 2.01 11.38
CA ASP A 89 15.49 0.83 11.19
C ASP A 89 14.97 -0.02 10.03
N ILE A 90 15.70 0.04 8.91
CA ILE A 90 15.41 -0.73 7.69
C ILE A 90 15.26 -2.24 7.95
N LYS A 91 15.94 -2.79 8.96
CA LYS A 91 15.89 -4.23 9.28
C LYS A 91 14.56 -4.65 9.88
N LYS A 92 13.89 -3.75 10.60
CA LYS A 92 12.56 -4.01 11.18
C LYS A 92 11.46 -3.96 10.12
N ILE A 93 11.65 -3.16 9.08
CA ILE A 93 10.68 -2.99 7.99
C ILE A 93 10.55 -4.25 7.15
N SER A 94 11.67 -4.85 6.75
CA SER A 94 11.64 -6.03 5.87
C SER A 94 10.98 -7.24 6.52
N VAL A 95 11.20 -7.46 7.83
CA VAL A 95 10.60 -8.60 8.55
C VAL A 95 9.10 -8.43 8.70
N ASN A 96 8.64 -7.23 9.09
CA ASN A 96 7.22 -6.98 9.31
C ASN A 96 6.42 -6.98 8.00
N LEU A 97 6.97 -6.37 6.93
CA LEU A 97 6.30 -6.33 5.62
C LEU A 97 6.14 -7.72 5.00
N GLU A 98 7.17 -8.56 5.03
CA GLU A 98 7.10 -9.92 4.46
C GLU A 98 6.10 -10.81 5.20
N GLN A 99 6.04 -10.71 6.52
CA GLN A 99 5.13 -11.51 7.33
C GLN A 99 3.67 -11.09 7.12
N GLU A 100 3.40 -9.78 7.06
CA GLU A 100 2.04 -9.27 6.85
C GLU A 100 1.53 -9.57 5.44
N LEU A 101 2.37 -9.35 4.41
CA LEU A 101 2.02 -9.66 3.02
C LEU A 101 1.75 -11.15 2.80
N LYS A 102 2.56 -12.03 3.41
CA LYS A 102 2.32 -13.48 3.33
C LYS A 102 0.98 -13.87 3.95
N LYS A 103 0.66 -13.31 5.11
CA LYS A 103 -0.61 -13.57 5.78
C LYS A 103 -1.79 -13.11 4.93
N GLU A 104 -1.72 -11.94 4.32
CA GLU A 104 -2.79 -11.41 3.48
C GLU A 104 -2.91 -12.16 2.13
N GLU A 105 -1.79 -12.58 1.54
CA GLU A 105 -1.80 -13.49 0.37
C GLU A 105 -2.46 -14.83 0.69
N GLU A 106 -2.16 -15.41 1.86
CA GLU A 106 -2.76 -16.66 2.33
C GLU A 106 -4.27 -16.49 2.57
N GLU A 107 -4.69 -15.44 3.28
CA GLU A 107 -6.12 -15.14 3.52
C GLU A 107 -6.90 -14.92 2.21
N ARG A 108 -6.30 -14.21 1.25
CA ARG A 108 -6.91 -13.96 -0.06
C ARG A 108 -6.99 -15.23 -0.91
N LYS A 109 -5.96 -16.08 -0.85
CA LYS A 109 -5.94 -17.39 -1.52
C LYS A 109 -7.00 -18.32 -0.92
N GLU A 110 -7.13 -18.36 0.40
CA GLU A 110 -8.16 -19.12 1.09
C GLU A 110 -9.57 -18.66 0.72
N MET A 111 -9.84 -17.35 0.72
CA MET A 111 -11.15 -16.81 0.32
C MET A 111 -11.51 -17.21 -1.11
N LYS A 112 -10.55 -17.13 -2.04
CA LYS A 112 -10.76 -17.54 -3.44
C LYS A 112 -11.07 -19.04 -3.56
N GLU A 113 -10.39 -19.88 -2.79
CA GLU A 113 -10.62 -21.33 -2.81
C GLU A 113 -11.99 -21.69 -2.19
N ARG A 114 -12.38 -21.01 -1.10
CA ARG A 114 -13.71 -21.16 -0.48
C ARG A 114 -14.83 -20.76 -1.45
N ALA A 115 -14.68 -19.64 -2.17
CA ALA A 115 -15.65 -19.21 -3.18
C ALA A 115 -15.82 -20.24 -4.30
N LYS A 116 -14.71 -20.79 -4.81
CA LYS A 116 -14.71 -21.82 -5.85
C LYS A 116 -15.37 -23.13 -5.40
N ASN A 117 -15.18 -23.51 -4.14
CA ASN A 117 -15.82 -24.70 -3.58
C ASN A 117 -17.33 -24.49 -3.37
N LEU A 118 -17.74 -23.29 -2.93
CA LEU A 118 -19.15 -22.92 -2.84
C LEU A 118 -19.84 -22.98 -4.22
N GLU A 119 -19.18 -22.44 -5.25
CA GLU A 119 -19.66 -22.48 -6.63
C GLU A 119 -19.87 -23.91 -7.12
N LYS A 120 -18.91 -24.81 -6.89
CA LYS A 120 -19.03 -26.23 -7.25
C LYS A 120 -20.20 -26.92 -6.56
N GLU A 121 -20.40 -26.68 -5.27
CA GLU A 121 -21.52 -27.27 -4.52
C GLU A 121 -22.87 -26.73 -4.98
N MET A 122 -22.96 -25.43 -5.30
CA MET A 122 -24.17 -24.85 -5.88
C MET A 122 -24.52 -25.48 -7.24
N LEU A 123 -23.54 -25.59 -8.15
CA LEU A 123 -23.74 -26.21 -9.46
C LEU A 123 -24.16 -27.68 -9.33
N LYS A 124 -23.56 -28.42 -8.38
CA LYS A 124 -23.91 -29.82 -8.12
C LYS A 124 -25.36 -29.95 -7.64
N ARG A 125 -25.78 -29.13 -6.68
CA ARG A 125 -27.17 -29.11 -6.18
C ARG A 125 -28.17 -28.72 -7.27
N MET A 126 -27.85 -27.74 -8.10
CA MET A 126 -28.70 -27.38 -9.25
C MET A 126 -28.88 -28.55 -10.22
N TRP A 127 -27.82 -29.33 -10.45
CA TRP A 127 -27.88 -30.50 -11.32
C TRP A 127 -28.68 -31.66 -10.72
N GLU A 128 -28.61 -31.85 -9.40
CA GLU A 128 -29.43 -32.83 -8.67
C GLU A 128 -30.92 -32.46 -8.74
N ILE A 129 -31.27 -31.19 -8.51
CA ILE A 129 -32.65 -30.68 -8.65
C ILE A 129 -33.18 -30.86 -10.08
N GLN A 130 -32.34 -30.64 -11.10
CA GLN A 130 -32.71 -30.82 -12.49
C GLN A 130 -32.95 -32.30 -12.87
N LYS A 131 -32.31 -33.25 -12.16
CA LYS A 131 -32.52 -34.69 -12.33
C LYS A 131 -33.78 -35.20 -11.62
N GLU A 132 -34.20 -34.54 -10.55
CA GLU A 132 -35.38 -34.90 -9.76
C GLU A 132 -36.66 -34.20 -10.23
N ALA A 133 -36.57 -33.25 -11.17
CA ALA A 133 -37.73 -32.60 -11.77
C ALA A 133 -38.54 -33.60 -12.62
N PRO A 134 -39.84 -33.85 -12.32
CA PRO A 134 -40.68 -34.68 -13.16
C PRO A 134 -40.89 -34.02 -14.54
N LYS A 135 -40.87 -34.83 -15.59
CA LYS A 135 -41.07 -34.40 -16.99
C LYS A 135 -42.46 -33.82 -17.23
#